data_AF-A0A0S7Z3S1-F1
#
_entry.id   AF-A0A0S7Z3S1-F1
#
_cell.length_a   1.000
_cell.length_b   1.000
_cell.length_c   1.000
_cell.angle_alpha   90.00
_cell.angle_beta   90.00
_cell.angle_gamma   90.00
#
_symmetry.space_group_name_H-M   'P 1'
#
loop_
_entity.id
_entity.type
_entity.pdbx_description
1 polymer ?
#
loop_
_entity_poly.entity_id
_entity_poly.type
_entity_poly.pdbx_seq_one_letter_code
_entity_poly.pdbx_strand_id
1 'polypeptide(L)'
;MVDEFEACVWPYERWTHRAHVGVAVIYLRRWPLAQALDRMRHHINLYNRTLGDPAGYHETITVLFLRRIAADLPARPADEGIAATVEALAGRYDMRWPLAYYSAGRLWSDEARRRWTEPDLKALDF
;
A
#
# COMPACT_ATOMS: atom_id res chain seq x y z
N MET A 1 11.13 11.45 -4.15
CA MET A 1 10.37 10.50 -3.30
C MET A 1 10.50 9.06 -3.78
N VAL A 2 9.86 8.61 -4.88
CA VAL A 2 9.94 7.20 -5.30
C VAL A 2 11.38 6.75 -5.54
N ASP A 3 12.16 7.50 -6.32
CA ASP A 3 13.54 7.14 -6.61
C ASP A 3 14.41 7.07 -5.32
N GLU A 4 14.16 7.95 -4.35
CA GLU A 4 14.83 7.95 -3.04
C GLU A 4 14.39 6.77 -2.15
N PHE A 5 13.11 6.38 -2.23
CA PHE A 5 12.59 5.19 -1.56
C PHE A 5 13.19 3.91 -2.17
N GLU A 6 13.20 3.79 -3.49
CA GLU A 6 13.77 2.65 -4.21
C GLU A 6 15.28 2.52 -3.97
N ALA A 7 15.99 3.64 -3.82
CA ALA A 7 17.41 3.71 -3.49
C ALA A 7 17.73 3.56 -1.99
N CYS A 8 16.72 3.35 -1.13
CA CYS A 8 16.88 3.26 0.33
C CYS A 8 17.62 4.47 0.93
N VAL A 9 17.24 5.69 0.52
CA VAL A 9 17.75 6.95 1.09
C VAL A 9 16.64 7.89 1.57
N TRP A 10 15.37 7.54 1.33
CA TRP A 10 14.24 8.27 1.91
C TRP A 10 14.26 8.16 3.44
N PRO A 11 14.14 9.25 4.21
CA PRO A 11 14.19 9.20 5.68
C PRO A 11 13.07 8.34 6.27
N TYR A 12 13.41 7.48 7.25
CA TYR A 12 12.47 6.52 7.82
C TYR A 12 11.27 7.17 8.50
N GLU A 13 11.48 8.30 9.19
CA GLU A 13 10.41 9.09 9.81
C GLU A 13 9.42 9.67 8.80
N ARG A 14 9.81 9.74 7.52
CA ARG A 14 8.95 10.15 6.41
C ARG A 14 8.31 8.96 5.69
N TRP A 15 8.62 7.72 6.06
CA TRP A 15 8.00 6.51 5.51
C TRP A 15 6.63 6.22 6.14
N THR A 16 5.73 7.19 6.04
CA THR A 16 4.39 7.18 6.63
C THR A 16 3.38 6.45 5.75
N HIS A 17 2.17 6.19 6.26
CA HIS A 17 1.04 5.68 5.47
C HIS A 17 0.82 6.48 4.17
N ARG A 18 0.85 7.81 4.28
CA ARG A 18 0.73 8.72 3.13
C ARG A 18 1.84 8.50 2.10
N ALA A 19 3.07 8.24 2.52
CA ALA A 19 4.17 7.92 1.62
C ALA A 19 3.94 6.59 0.89
N HIS A 20 3.45 5.56 1.59
CA HIS A 20 3.08 4.28 0.98
C HIS A 20 2.01 4.45 -0.12
N VAL A 21 0.96 5.23 0.17
CA VAL A 21 -0.07 5.57 -0.82
C VAL A 21 0.54 6.32 -2.02
N GLY A 22 1.46 7.25 -1.77
CA GLY A 22 2.18 7.95 -2.83
C GLY A 22 2.97 7.05 -3.76
N VAL A 23 3.73 6.09 -3.21
CA VAL A 23 4.45 5.08 -4.01
C VAL A 23 3.45 4.22 -4.79
N ALA A 24 2.38 3.74 -4.14
CA ALA A 24 1.36 2.92 -4.79
C ALA A 24 0.69 3.63 -5.99
N VAL A 25 0.32 4.91 -5.84
CA VAL A 25 -0.25 5.72 -6.92
C VAL A 25 0.73 5.86 -8.09
N ILE A 26 2.00 6.17 -7.80
CA ILE A 26 3.02 6.32 -8.85
C ILE A 26 3.26 4.99 -9.57
N TYR A 27 3.31 3.88 -8.84
CA TYR A 27 3.50 2.56 -9.43
C TYR A 27 2.32 2.16 -10.31
N LEU A 28 1.08 2.35 -9.84
CA LEU A 28 -0.12 2.01 -10.60
C LEU A 28 -0.37 2.91 -11.83
N ARG A 29 0.17 4.15 -11.83
CA ARG A 29 0.16 5.00 -13.03
C ARG A 29 1.19 4.56 -14.09
N ARG A 30 2.21 3.80 -13.71
CA ARG A 30 3.32 3.39 -14.59
C ARG A 30 3.23 1.93 -15.03
N TRP A 31 2.61 1.08 -14.23
CA TRP A 31 2.60 -0.37 -14.42
C TRP A 31 1.22 -0.99 -14.14
N PRO A 32 0.88 -2.10 -14.81
CA PRO A 32 -0.28 -2.91 -14.45
C PRO A 32 -0.22 -3.38 -12.99
N LEU A 33 -1.38 -3.64 -12.37
CA LEU A 33 -1.51 -4.02 -10.95
C LEU A 33 -0.53 -5.12 -10.52
N ALA A 34 -0.38 -6.18 -11.31
CA ALA A 34 0.53 -7.29 -10.97
C ALA A 34 1.99 -6.82 -10.86
N GLN A 35 2.47 -6.03 -11.82
CA GLN A 35 3.83 -5.49 -11.82
C GLN A 35 4.02 -4.43 -10.73
N ALA A 36 3.02 -3.59 -10.48
CA ALA A 36 3.04 -2.64 -9.36
C ALA A 36 3.14 -3.36 -8.01
N LEU A 37 2.44 -4.49 -7.85
CA LEU A 37 2.48 -5.29 -6.63
C LEU A 37 3.85 -5.92 -6.39
N ASP A 38 4.45 -6.49 -7.43
CA ASP A 38 5.79 -7.08 -7.31
C ASP A 38 6.85 -6.03 -6.95
N ARG A 39 6.72 -4.81 -7.50
CA ARG A 39 7.55 -3.66 -7.12
C ARG A 39 7.32 -3.24 -5.66
N MET A 40 6.08 -3.16 -5.20
CA MET A 40 5.77 -2.85 -3.79
C MET A 40 6.41 -3.88 -2.86
N ARG A 41 6.21 -5.17 -3.13
CA ARG A 41 6.81 -6.27 -2.36
C ARG A 41 8.32 -6.13 -2.31
N HIS A 42 8.96 -5.97 -3.47
CA HIS A 42 10.42 -5.90 -3.56
C HIS A 42 10.97 -4.70 -2.78
N HIS A 43 10.52 -3.49 -3.10
CA HIS A 43 11.11 -2.28 -2.56
C HIS A 43 10.75 -2.04 -1.09
N ILE A 44 9.56 -2.39 -0.61
CA ILE A 44 9.25 -2.28 0.83
C ILE A 44 10.15 -3.23 1.63
N ASN A 45 10.31 -4.48 1.17
CA ASN A 45 11.18 -5.43 1.85
C ASN A 45 12.65 -5.01 1.80
N LEU A 46 13.13 -4.47 0.67
CA LEU A 46 14.49 -3.93 0.57
C LEU A 46 14.68 -2.76 1.53
N TYR A 47 13.79 -1.77 1.48
CA TYR A 47 13.82 -0.58 2.31
C TYR A 47 13.79 -0.92 3.81
N ASN A 48 12.89 -1.81 4.23
CA ASN A 48 12.75 -2.27 5.61
C ASN A 48 14.00 -2.98 6.13
N ARG A 49 14.73 -3.72 5.30
CA ARG A 49 16.00 -4.35 5.70
C ARG A 49 17.17 -3.37 5.75
N THR A 50 17.14 -2.30 4.96
CA THR A 50 18.26 -1.36 4.84
C THR A 50 18.17 -0.21 5.84
N LEU A 51 16.99 0.41 5.99
CA LEU A 51 16.79 1.60 6.82
C LEU A 51 15.68 1.44 7.88
N GLY A 52 14.72 0.56 7.64
CA GLY A 52 13.51 0.45 8.46
C GLY A 52 13.53 -0.72 9.44
N ASP A 53 12.32 -1.19 9.75
CA ASP A 53 12.11 -2.41 10.52
C ASP A 53 12.01 -3.63 9.59
N PRO A 54 12.93 -4.61 9.67
CA PRO A 54 12.86 -5.84 8.88
C PRO A 54 11.55 -6.62 9.03
N ALA A 55 10.85 -6.49 10.16
CA ALA A 55 9.55 -7.11 10.41
C ALA A 55 8.35 -6.23 9.97
N GLY A 56 8.62 -5.02 9.46
CA GLY A 56 7.60 -4.02 9.12
C GLY A 56 6.75 -4.36 7.88
N TYR A 57 7.15 -5.36 7.08
CA TYR A 57 6.37 -5.77 5.91
C TYR A 57 5.11 -6.55 6.32
N HIS A 58 3.99 -6.28 5.63
CA HIS A 58 2.74 -6.98 5.82
C HIS A 58 2.05 -7.23 4.48
N GLU A 59 1.98 -8.49 4.06
CA GLU A 59 1.49 -8.88 2.74
C GLU A 59 0.02 -8.51 2.54
N THR A 60 -0.88 -8.95 3.44
CA THR A 60 -2.33 -8.70 3.26
C THR A 60 -2.65 -7.21 3.21
N ILE A 61 -2.08 -6.39 4.10
CA ILE A 61 -2.27 -4.93 4.09
C ILE A 61 -1.75 -4.33 2.77
N THR A 62 -0.52 -4.67 2.36
CA THR A 62 0.08 -4.13 1.12
C THR A 62 -0.79 -4.44 -0.10
N VAL A 63 -1.23 -5.70 -0.24
CA VAL A 63 -2.09 -6.13 -1.34
C VAL A 63 -3.45 -5.44 -1.28
N LEU A 64 -4.07 -5.36 -0.10
CA LEU A 64 -5.40 -4.78 0.08
C LEU A 64 -5.42 -3.31 -0.35
N PHE A 65 -4.47 -2.51 0.15
CA PHE A 65 -4.37 -1.10 -0.21
C PHE A 65 -4.08 -0.92 -1.70
N LEU A 66 -3.17 -1.71 -2.27
CA LEU A 66 -2.84 -1.58 -3.68
C LEU A 66 -4.03 -1.92 -4.58
N ARG A 67 -4.79 -2.99 -4.28
CA ARG A 67 -6.01 -3.34 -5.02
C ARG A 67 -7.06 -2.25 -4.91
N ARG A 68 -7.27 -1.68 -3.71
CA ARG A 68 -8.24 -0.59 -3.53
C ARG A 68 -7.87 0.66 -4.31
N ILE A 69 -6.59 1.06 -4.26
CA ILE A 69 -6.10 2.21 -5.01
C ILE A 69 -6.24 1.96 -6.51
N ALA A 70 -5.92 0.75 -6.99
CA ALA A 70 -6.06 0.39 -8.40
C ALA A 70 -7.52 0.45 -8.88
N ALA A 71 -8.50 0.10 -8.03
CA ALA A 71 -9.91 0.21 -8.34
C ALA A 71 -10.40 1.68 -8.37
N ASP A 72 -9.84 2.56 -7.53
CA ASP A 72 -10.25 3.97 -7.47
C ASP A 72 -9.62 4.84 -8.57
N LEU A 73 -8.39 4.55 -8.98
CA LEU A 73 -7.62 5.39 -9.90
C LEU A 73 -8.33 5.69 -11.24
N PRO A 74 -9.00 4.73 -11.92
CA PRO A 74 -9.67 4.99 -13.20
C PRO A 74 -10.82 5.99 -13.13
N ALA A 75 -11.46 6.14 -11.96
CA ALA A 75 -12.58 7.07 -11.76
C ALA A 75 -12.11 8.49 -11.44
N ARG A 76 -10.80 8.74 -11.31
CA ARG A 76 -10.26 10.05 -10.96
C ARG A 76 -10.03 10.91 -12.21
N PRO A 77 -10.12 12.25 -12.08
CA PRO A 77 -9.86 13.15 -13.20
C PRO A 77 -8.43 12.97 -13.74
N ALA A 78 -8.30 12.97 -15.08
CA ALA A 78 -7.01 12.75 -15.74
C ALA A 78 -5.99 13.88 -15.48
N ASP A 79 -6.47 15.09 -15.23
CA ASP A 79 -5.70 16.28 -14.91
C ASP A 79 -5.41 16.42 -13.41
N GLU A 80 -5.89 15.50 -12.57
CA GLU A 80 -5.64 15.55 -11.14
C GLU A 80 -4.16 15.24 -10.83
N GLY A 81 -3.51 16.24 -10.22
CA GLY A 81 -2.13 16.13 -9.77
C GLY A 81 -1.93 15.03 -8.73
N ILE A 82 -0.75 14.40 -8.75
CA ILE A 82 -0.39 13.29 -7.85
C ILE A 82 -0.60 13.65 -6.38
N ALA A 83 -0.25 14.87 -5.96
CA ALA A 83 -0.42 15.30 -4.58
C ALA A 83 -1.90 15.24 -4.13
N ALA A 84 -2.82 15.79 -4.93
CA ALA A 84 -4.25 15.78 -4.63
C ALA A 84 -4.82 14.35 -4.62
N THR A 85 -4.40 13.50 -5.59
CA THR A 85 -4.75 12.08 -5.60
C THR A 85 -4.31 11.37 -4.31
N VAL A 86 -3.08 11.61 -3.86
CA VAL A 86 -2.53 10.97 -2.65
C VAL A 86 -3.25 11.45 -1.40
N GLU A 87 -3.51 12.75 -1.24
CA GLU A 87 -4.27 13.26 -0.08
C GLU A 87 -5.66 12.64 -0.02
N ALA A 88 -6.38 12.59 -1.14
CA ALA A 88 -7.72 12.03 -1.18
C ALA A 88 -7.73 10.54 -0.80
N LEU A 89 -6.80 9.74 -1.36
CA LEU A 89 -6.75 8.31 -1.10
C LEU A 89 -6.24 7.99 0.31
N ALA A 90 -5.21 8.69 0.80
CA ALA A 90 -4.67 8.48 2.15
C ALA A 90 -5.65 8.94 3.24
N GLY A 91 -6.44 9.99 2.98
CA GLY A 91 -7.50 10.44 3.87
C GLY A 91 -8.72 9.52 3.89
N ARG A 92 -9.06 8.92 2.73
CA ARG A 92 -10.20 7.99 2.60
C ARG A 92 -9.91 6.60 3.17
N TYR A 93 -8.69 6.11 2.97
CA TYR A 93 -8.26 4.77 3.39
C TYR A 93 -7.15 4.92 4.42
N ASP A 94 -7.51 5.05 5.71
CA ASP A 94 -6.54 5.07 6.81
C ASP A 94 -6.14 3.65 7.25
N MET A 95 -5.21 3.53 8.19
CA MET A 95 -4.76 2.22 8.69
C MET A 95 -5.84 1.40 9.43
N ARG A 96 -7.00 1.98 9.74
CA ARG A 96 -8.14 1.27 10.34
C ARG A 96 -9.10 0.75 9.28
N TRP A 97 -9.09 1.31 8.06
CA TRP A 97 -9.94 0.90 6.95
C TRP A 97 -9.97 -0.62 6.70
N PRO A 98 -8.85 -1.38 6.77
CA PRO A 98 -8.89 -2.84 6.63
C PRO A 98 -9.83 -3.55 7.60
N LEU A 99 -10.09 -2.99 8.79
CA LEU A 99 -10.97 -3.59 9.81
C LEU A 99 -12.46 -3.57 9.41
N ALA A 100 -12.83 -2.88 8.32
CA ALA A 100 -14.16 -3.00 7.73
C ALA A 100 -14.38 -4.36 7.02
N TYR A 101 -13.29 -5.06 6.66
CA TYR A 101 -13.33 -6.35 5.96
C TYR A 101 -12.74 -7.49 6.79
N TYR A 102 -11.77 -7.18 7.65
CA TYR A 102 -11.04 -8.17 8.45
C TYR A 102 -11.32 -8.02 9.94
N SER A 103 -11.49 -9.14 10.64
CA SER A 103 -11.37 -9.16 12.09
C SER A 103 -9.93 -8.84 12.48
N ALA A 104 -9.74 -8.24 13.66
CA ALA A 104 -8.40 -7.93 14.17
C ALA A 104 -7.54 -9.21 14.30
N GLY A 105 -8.14 -10.32 14.74
CA GLY A 105 -7.43 -11.59 14.88
C GLY A 105 -6.92 -12.15 13.55
N ARG A 106 -7.71 -12.02 12.48
CA ARG A 106 -7.29 -12.43 11.14
C ARG A 106 -6.26 -11.48 10.53
N LEU A 107 -6.52 -10.16 10.60
CA LEU A 107 -5.65 -9.14 10.00
C LEU A 107 -4.24 -9.17 10.59
N TRP A 108 -4.13 -9.27 11.92
CA TRP A 108 -2.86 -9.27 12.63
C TRP A 108 -2.24 -10.66 12.82
N SER A 109 -2.80 -11.67 12.15
CA SER A 109 -2.23 -13.00 12.17
C SER A 109 -0.90 -13.05 11.43
N ASP A 110 -0.03 -13.92 11.92
CA ASP A 110 1.20 -14.34 11.28
C ASP A 110 1.01 -14.77 9.82
N GLU A 111 -0.12 -15.41 9.54
CA GLU A 111 -0.50 -15.82 8.19
C GLU A 111 -0.76 -14.61 7.28
N ALA A 112 -1.63 -13.69 7.70
CA ALA A 112 -1.96 -12.49 6.92
C ALA A 112 -0.75 -11.57 6.71
N ARG A 113 0.22 -11.60 7.63
CA ARG A 113 1.49 -10.87 7.48
C ARG A 113 2.36 -11.46 6.37
N ARG A 114 2.40 -12.79 6.23
CA ARG A 114 3.29 -13.50 5.29
C ARG A 114 2.68 -13.78 3.92
N ARG A 115 1.36 -13.98 3.85
CA ARG A 115 0.64 -14.27 2.61
C ARG A 115 -0.65 -13.47 2.53
N TRP A 116 -1.18 -13.32 1.32
CA TRP A 116 -2.52 -12.79 1.12
C TRP A 116 -3.53 -13.74 1.77
N THR A 117 -4.35 -13.18 2.65
CA THR A 117 -5.47 -13.86 3.25
C THR A 117 -6.74 -13.10 2.89
N GLU A 118 -7.77 -13.81 2.43
CA GLU A 118 -9.08 -13.20 2.14
C GLU A 118 -9.70 -12.58 3.41
N PRO A 119 -10.61 -11.59 3.32
CA PRO A 119 -11.33 -11.06 4.47
C PRO A 119 -12.32 -12.05 5.09
N ASP A 120 -12.67 -11.86 6.37
CA ASP A 120 -13.60 -12.72 7.13
C ASP A 120 -14.87 -12.03 7.63
N LEU A 121 -14.93 -10.70 7.65
CA LEU A 121 -16.13 -9.97 8.06
C LEU A 121 -17.02 -9.62 6.86
N LYS A 122 -16.40 -9.21 5.76
CA LYS A 122 -17.09 -8.74 4.56
C LYS A 122 -16.24 -9.04 3.32
N ALA A 123 -16.87 -9.48 2.23
CA ALA A 123 -16.20 -9.57 0.93
C ALA A 123 -15.73 -8.18 0.45
N LEU A 124 -14.63 -8.16 -0.33
CA LEU A 124 -14.16 -6.94 -0.98
C LEU A 124 -15.22 -6.48 -2.00
N ASP A 125 -15.52 -5.18 -2.02
CA ASP A 125 -16.60 -4.58 -2.82
C ASP A 125 -16.07 -3.66 -3.94
N PHE A 126 -14.90 -3.98 -4.48
CA PHE A 126 -14.18 -3.19 -5.48
C PHE A 126 -13.33 -4.03 -6.42
#